data_AF-A0A1H0ECD5-F1
#
_entry.id   AF-A0A1H0ECD5-F1
#
_cell.length_a   1.000
_cell.length_b   1.000
_cell.length_c   1.000
_cell.angle_alpha   90.00
_cell.angle_beta   90.00
_cell.angle_gamma   90.00
#
_symmetry.space_group_name_H-M   'P 1'
#
loop_
_entity.id
_entity.type
_entity.pdbx_description
1 polymer ?
#
loop_
_entity_poly.entity_id
_entity_poly.type
_entity_poly.pdbx_seq_one_letter_code
_entity_poly.pdbx_strand_id
1 'polypeptide(L)' 'MLATARNQWTFLLLLAVLLLVVVLVGMNEAGVQQAQEMCRNAGGVPEVSRGYFVIQPEFQCKGINY' A
#
# COMPACT_ATOMS: atom_id res chain seq x y z
N MET A 1 21.98 18.14 28.93
CA MET A 1 22.26 17.92 27.50
C MET A 1 21.88 16.52 27.01
N LEU A 2 21.89 15.46 27.84
CA LEU A 2 21.43 14.12 27.41
C LEU A 2 19.93 14.03 27.06
N ALA A 3 19.07 14.81 27.75
CA ALA A 3 17.62 14.76 27.55
C ALA A 3 17.18 15.31 26.17
N THR A 4 17.85 16.36 25.68
CA THR A 4 17.58 16.92 24.35
C THR A 4 18.00 16.00 23.22
N ALA A 5 19.15 15.33 23.34
CA ALA A 5 19.60 14.33 22.37
C ALA A 5 18.61 13.15 22.30
N ARG A 6 18.14 12.64 23.45
CA ARG A 6 17.17 11.54 23.50
C ARG A 6 15.85 11.88 22.82
N ASN A 7 15.33 13.10 23.01
CA ASN A 7 14.11 13.55 22.34
C ASN A 7 14.27 13.70 20.82
N GLN A 8 15.47 14.10 20.36
CA GLN A 8 15.77 14.18 18.93
C GLN A 8 15.78 12.79 18.27
N TRP A 9 16.37 11.78 18.91
CA TRP A 9 16.36 10.40 18.40
C TRP A 9 14.95 9.81 18.34
N THR A 10 14.11 10.07 19.35
CA THR A 10 12.71 9.61 19.33
C THR A 10 11.90 10.30 18.23
N PHE A 11 12.14 11.59 17.98
CA PHE A 11 11.49 12.32 16.90
C PHE A 11 11.91 11.78 15.53
N LEU A 12 13.21 11.54 15.33
CA LEU A 12 13.74 10.94 14.11
C LEU A 12 13.17 9.53 13.87
N LEU A 13 13.06 8.71 14.92
CA LEU A 13 12.44 7.38 14.84
C LEU A 13 10.97 7.47 14.45
N LEU A 14 10.20 8.34 15.08
CA LEU A 14 8.78 8.53 14.73
C LEU A 14 8.60 9.03 13.30
N LEU A 15 9.45 9.96 12.86
CA LEU A 15 9.45 10.45 11.48
C LEU A 15 9.78 9.32 10.48
N ALA A 16 10.79 8.50 10.79
CA ALA A 16 11.19 7.37 9.95
C ALA A 16 10.08 6.31 9.85
N VAL A 17 9.41 6.00 10.97
CA VAL A 17 8.25 5.10 10.98
C VAL A 17 7.10 5.66 10.15
N LEU A 18 6.82 6.96 10.28
CA LEU A 18 5.75 7.61 9.53
C LEU A 18 6.04 7.60 8.02
N LEU A 19 7.28 7.91 7.61
CA LEU A 19 7.72 7.79 6.22
C LEU A 19 7.59 6.35 5.70
N LEU A 20 8.00 5.37 6.50
CA LEU A 20 7.90 3.96 6.14
C LEU A 20 6.44 3.53 5.92
N VAL A 21 5.52 3.97 6.78
CA VAL A 21 4.07 3.72 6.60
C VAL A 21 3.57 4.35 5.31
N VAL A 22 3.91 5.62 5.03
CA VAL A 22 3.50 6.30 3.79
C VAL A 22 4.02 5.57 2.55
N VAL A 23 5.28 5.13 2.56
CA VAL A 23 5.88 4.36 1.45
C VAL A 23 5.16 3.03 1.27
N LEU A 24 4.92 2.28 2.34
CA LEU A 24 4.23 1.00 2.27
C LEU A 24 2.80 1.13 1.73
N VAL A 25 2.07 2.17 2.16
CA VAL A 25 0.72 2.46 1.65
C VAL A 25 0.77 2.84 0.17
N GLY A 26 1.69 3.72 -0.23
CA GLY A 26 1.85 4.14 -1.62
C GLY A 26 2.26 2.98 -2.55
N MET A 27 3.18 2.12 -2.12
CA MET A 27 3.57 0.93 -2.87
C MET A 27 2.40 -0.04 -3.08
N ASN A 28 1.54 -0.17 -2.07
CA ASN A 28 0.37 -1.04 -2.14
C ASN A 28 -0.66 -0.51 -3.15
N GLU A 29 -0.96 0.79 -3.13
CA GLU A 29 -1.86 1.41 -4.11
C GLU A 29 -1.34 1.27 -5.55
N ALA A 30 -0.03 1.49 -5.75
CA ALA A 30 0.61 1.33 -7.06
C ALA A 30 0.53 -0.13 -7.56
N GLY A 31 0.76 -1.11 -6.68
CA GLY A 31 0.66 -2.52 -7.03
C GLY A 31 -0.75 -2.93 -7.47
N VAL A 32 -1.78 -2.38 -6.81
CA VAL A 32 -3.18 -2.63 -7.19
C VAL A 32 -3.50 -2.03 -8.55
N GLN A 33 -3.07 -0.81 -8.83
CA GLN A 33 -3.26 -0.17 -10.14
C GLN A 33 -2.61 -0.99 -11.25
N GLN A 34 -1.38 -1.45 -11.04
CA GLN A 34 -0.67 -2.29 -12.00
C GLN A 34 -1.39 -3.62 -12.25
N ALA A 35 -1.93 -4.26 -11.20
CA ALA A 35 -2.72 -5.48 -11.33
C ALA A 35 -4.02 -5.25 -12.12
N GLN A 36 -4.71 -4.13 -11.89
CA GLN A 36 -5.90 -3.73 -12.66
C GLN A 36 -5.59 -3.56 -14.14
N GLU A 37 -4.49 -2.88 -14.47
CA GLU A 37 -4.05 -2.70 -15.85
C GLU A 37 -3.73 -4.04 -16.53
N MET A 38 -3.02 -4.94 -15.85
CA MET A 38 -2.74 -6.28 -16.38
C MET A 38 -4.02 -7.07 -16.65
N CYS A 39 -4.99 -7.04 -15.75
CA CYS A 39 -6.28 -7.71 -15.93
C CYS A 39 -7.07 -7.11 -17.10
N ARG A 40 -7.10 -5.78 -17.22
CA ARG A 40 -7.78 -5.10 -18.33
C ARG A 40 -7.13 -5.41 -19.68
N ASN A 41 -5.79 -5.48 -19.71
CA ASN A 41 -5.03 -5.87 -20.90
C ASN A 41 -5.27 -7.34 -21.29
N ALA A 42 -5.54 -8.21 -20.33
CA ALA A 42 -5.93 -9.61 -20.56
C ALA A 42 -7.40 -9.79 -21.00
N GLY A 43 -8.17 -8.71 -21.11
CA GLY A 43 -9.60 -8.75 -21.45
C GLY A 43 -10.53 -9.07 -20.27
N GLY A 44 -9.99 -9.09 -19.04
CA GLY A 44 -10.75 -9.27 -17.81
C GLY A 44 -11.34 -7.96 -17.27
N VAL A 45 -12.28 -8.11 -16.34
CA VAL A 45 -12.87 -7.02 -15.57
C VAL A 45 -12.20 -7.00 -14.19
N PRO A 46 -11.42 -5.94 -13.87
CA PRO A 46 -10.82 -5.82 -12.55
C PRO A 46 -11.88 -5.43 -11.51
N GLU A 47 -11.98 -6.22 -10.44
CA GLU A 47 -12.74 -5.87 -9.24
C GLU A 47 -11.76 -5.64 -8.09
N VAL A 48 -11.92 -4.49 -7.42
CA VAL A 48 -11.22 -4.21 -6.17
C VAL A 48 -12.23 -4.22 -5.05
N SER A 49 -12.15 -5.25 -4.22
CA SER A 49 -12.91 -5.35 -2.99
C SER A 49 -12.13 -4.66 -1.88
N ARG A 50 -12.77 -3.71 -1.18
CA ARG A 50 -12.20 -3.17 0.06
C ARG A 50 -12.42 -4.22 1.14
N GLY A 51 -11.38 -4.99 1.45
CA GLY A 51 -11.38 -5.90 2.59
C GLY A 51 -11.63 -5.16 3.91
N TYR A 52 -11.88 -5.92 4.97
CA TYR A 52 -12.18 -5.39 6.32
C TYR A 52 -11.09 -4.44 6.86
N PHE A 53 -9.86 -4.57 6.35
CA PHE A 53 -8.77 -3.64 6.58
C PHE A 53 -8.49 -2.83 5.31
N VAL A 54 -8.60 -1.50 5.41
CA VAL A 54 -8.33 -0.53 4.34
C VAL A 54 -6.94 -0.69 3.71
N ILE A 55 -6.02 -1.34 4.41
CA ILE A 55 -4.61 -1.53 4.03
C ILE A 55 -4.43 -2.71 3.06
N GLN A 56 -5.42 -3.61 2.89
CA GLN A 56 -5.31 -4.73 1.96
C GLN A 56 -6.56 -4.76 1.05
N PRO A 57 -6.56 -3.97 -0.03
CA PRO A 57 -7.54 -4.16 -1.10
C PRO A 57 -7.32 -5.55 -1.71
N GLU A 58 -8.37 -6.39 -1.67
CA GLU A 58 -8.36 -7.66 -2.39
C GLU A 58 -8.62 -7.40 -3.87
N PHE A 59 -7.67 -7.85 -4.70
CA PHE A 59 -7.77 -7.75 -6.14
C PHE A 59 -8.30 -9.06 -6.73
N GLN A 60 -9.38 -8.98 -7.50
CA GLN A 60 -9.92 -10.10 -8.27
C GLN A 60 -10.04 -9.71 -9.74
N CYS A 61 -9.62 -10.59 -10.64
CA CYS A 61 -9.82 -10.43 -12.08
C CYS A 61 -10.87 -11.43 -12.55
N LYS A 62 -12.08 -10.95 -12.86
CA LYS A 62 -13.18 -11.79 -13.37
C LYS A 62 -13.24 -11.69 -14.90
N GLY A 63 -13.67 -12.76 -15.58
CA GLY A 63 -13.90 -12.74 -17.03
C GLY A 63 -12.77 -13.33 -17.89
N ILE A 64 -11.71 -13.88 -17.29
CA ILE A 64 -10.78 -14.74 -18.02
C ILE A 64 -11.36 -16.16 -17.95
N ASN A 65 -12.10 -16.58 -18.99
CA ASN A 65 -12.49 -17.98 -19.14
C ASN A 65 -11.20 -18.79 -19.39
N TYR A 66 -10.86 -19.70 -18.48
CA TYR A 66 -9.94 -20.79 -18.77
C TYR A 66 -10.68 -21.85 -19.57
#